data_AF-A0A1Y4R7T5-F1
#
_entry.id   AF-A0A1Y4R7T5-F1
#
_cell.length_a   1.000
_cell.length_b   1.000
_cell.length_c   1.000
_cell.angle_alpha   90.00
_cell.angle_beta   90.00
_cell.angle_gamma   90.00
#
_symmetry.space_group_name_H-M   'P 1'
#
loop_
_entity.id
_entity.type
_entity.pdbx_description
1 polymer ?
#
loop_
_entity_poly.entity_id
_entity_poly.type
_entity_poly.pdbx_seq_one_letter_code
_entity_poly.pdbx_strand_id
1 'polypeptide(L)'
;VVKTRLSEDEYADFTARLAPYGISQSEFLRQAIRRTAIRPIIHVSAVNDELLSAVGKLTAEYGRIGGNLNQIARYLNEYGVPYNALSGEVRAAIADLAALKYEILQKVGDAVGNTQAYQL
;
A
#
# COMPACT_ATOMS: atom_id res chain seq x y z
N VAL A 1 -18.53 17.65 62.12
CA VAL A 1 -18.95 16.76 61.01
C VAL A 1 -19.82 17.57 60.06
N VAL A 2 -19.50 17.60 58.76
CA VAL A 2 -20.35 18.24 57.74
C VAL A 2 -21.32 17.19 57.22
N LYS A 3 -22.63 17.50 57.18
CA LYS A 3 -23.67 16.62 56.61
C LYS A 3 -24.32 17.32 55.43
N THR A 4 -24.30 16.69 54.27
CA THR A 4 -24.97 17.16 53.05
C THR A 4 -26.18 16.28 52.78
N ARG A 5 -27.35 16.88 52.53
CA ARG A 5 -28.53 16.18 52.01
C ARG A 5 -28.53 16.36 50.50
N LEU A 6 -28.61 15.25 49.79
CA LEU A 6 -28.70 15.19 48.33
C LEU A 6 -29.86 14.26 48.00
N SER A 7 -30.67 14.60 47.01
CA SER A 7 -31.54 13.63 46.35
C SER A 7 -30.69 12.61 45.58
N GLU A 8 -31.31 11.52 45.12
CA GLU A 8 -30.61 10.48 44.36
C GLU A 8 -30.05 11.03 43.03
N ASP A 9 -30.81 11.88 42.35
CA ASP A 9 -30.37 12.56 41.12
C ASP A 9 -29.20 13.53 41.38
N GLU A 10 -29.25 14.30 42.47
CA GLU A 10 -28.17 15.21 42.86
C GLU A 10 -26.89 14.44 43.22
N TYR A 11 -27.04 13.28 43.86
CA TYR A 11 -25.92 12.40 44.17
C TYR A 11 -25.30 11.80 42.90
N ALA A 12 -26.11 11.41 41.93
CA ALA A 12 -25.64 10.88 40.64
C ALA A 12 -24.89 11.96 39.84
N ASP A 13 -25.44 13.17 39.70
CA ASP A 13 -24.76 14.30 39.03
C ASP A 13 -23.46 14.66 39.75
N PHE A 14 -23.48 14.71 41.08
CA PHE A 14 -22.28 14.99 41.87
C PHE A 14 -21.19 13.92 41.67
N THR A 15 -21.55 12.64 41.66
CA THR A 15 -20.61 11.53 41.46
C THR A 15 -20.02 11.56 40.05
N ALA A 16 -20.83 11.86 39.03
CA ALA A 16 -20.36 12.02 37.66
C ALA A 16 -19.36 13.18 37.53
N ARG A 17 -19.63 14.31 38.19
CA ARG A 17 -18.71 15.46 38.25
C ARG A 17 -17.45 15.19 39.04
N LEU A 18 -17.51 14.31 40.05
CA LEU A 18 -16.35 13.93 40.88
C LEU A 18 -15.38 13.00 40.14
N ALA A 19 -15.88 12.17 39.21
CA ALA A 19 -15.08 11.13 38.54
C ALA A 19 -13.75 11.63 37.93
N PRO A 20 -13.68 12.79 37.24
CA PRO A 20 -12.43 13.30 36.65
C PRO A 20 -11.36 13.75 37.66
N TYR A 21 -11.72 13.91 38.95
CA TYR A 21 -10.79 14.40 39.96
C TYR A 21 -10.02 13.27 40.65
N GLY A 22 -10.49 12.02 40.58
CA GLY A 22 -9.80 10.87 41.18
C GLY A 22 -9.64 10.92 42.71
N ILE A 23 -10.42 11.78 43.39
CA ILE A 23 -10.39 11.98 44.85
C ILE A 23 -11.74 11.64 45.46
N SER A 24 -11.76 11.35 46.76
CA SER A 24 -13.02 11.07 47.48
C SER A 24 -13.92 12.31 47.56
N GLN A 25 -15.24 12.09 47.70
CA GLN A 25 -16.23 13.15 47.93
C GLN A 25 -15.84 14.05 49.12
N SER A 26 -15.37 13.45 50.22
CA SER A 26 -14.94 14.17 51.42
C SER A 26 -13.76 15.11 51.14
N GLU A 27 -12.83 14.68 50.30
CA GLU A 27 -11.65 15.48 49.94
C GLU A 27 -12.00 16.61 48.97
N PHE A 28 -12.90 16.34 48.02
CA PHE A 28 -13.45 17.37 47.14
C PHE A 28 -14.16 18.47 47.93
N LEU A 29 -15.04 18.10 48.87
CA LEU A 29 -15.74 19.06 49.73
C LEU A 29 -14.78 19.85 50.64
N ARG A 30 -13.75 19.20 51.18
CA ARG A 30 -12.71 19.84 52.00
C ARG A 30 -11.99 20.93 51.22
N GLN A 31 -11.59 20.65 49.98
CA GLN A 31 -10.90 21.60 49.11
C GLN A 31 -11.83 22.73 48.65
N ALA A 32 -13.07 22.41 48.31
CA ALA A 32 -14.07 23.41 47.91
C ALA A 32 -14.32 24.45 49.02
N ILE A 33 -14.46 24.01 50.28
CA ILE A 33 -14.66 24.90 51.43
C ILE A 33 -13.44 25.81 51.66
N ARG A 34 -12.22 25.28 51.45
CA ARG A 34 -10.96 26.03 51.63
C ARG A 34 -10.67 27.01 50.49
N ARG A 35 -11.56 27.14 49.50
CA ARG A 35 -11.36 27.94 48.27
C ARG A 35 -10.08 27.58 47.52
N THR A 36 -9.59 26.35 47.67
CA THR A 36 -8.44 25.86 46.91
C THR A 36 -8.90 25.50 45.50
N ALA A 37 -8.09 25.85 44.49
CA ALA A 37 -8.37 25.46 43.11
C ALA A 37 -8.32 23.93 42.97
N ILE A 38 -9.42 23.31 42.59
CA ILE A 38 -9.53 21.87 42.32
C ILE A 38 -9.35 21.68 40.81
N ARG A 39 -8.36 20.88 40.39
CA ARG A 39 -8.06 20.64 38.98
C ARG A 39 -8.22 19.15 38.66
N PRO A 40 -8.99 18.77 37.63
CA PRO A 40 -9.12 17.38 37.24
C PRO A 40 -7.81 16.86 36.63
N ILE A 41 -7.50 15.59 36.85
CA ILE A 41 -6.37 14.92 36.21
C ILE A 41 -6.93 14.20 34.97
N ILE A 42 -6.67 14.76 33.79
CA ILE A 42 -7.10 14.17 32.53
C ILE A 42 -5.94 13.31 32.01
N HIS A 43 -6.12 11.99 32.03
CA HIS A 43 -5.23 11.06 31.34
C HIS A 43 -5.61 11.01 29.86
N VAL A 44 -4.87 11.70 29.00
CA VAL A 44 -4.94 11.51 27.55
C VAL A 44 -3.94 10.40 27.21
N SER A 45 -4.40 9.15 27.15
CA SER A 45 -3.52 8.06 26.70
C SER A 45 -3.10 8.33 25.25
N ALA A 46 -1.80 8.49 25.05
CA ALA A 46 -1.19 8.48 23.73
C ALA A 46 -1.50 7.13 23.07
N VAL A 47 -1.91 7.19 21.80
CA VAL A 47 -2.05 6.09 20.82
C VAL A 47 -1.84 4.68 21.38
N ASN A 48 -2.91 3.88 21.42
CA ASN A 48 -2.87 2.46 21.81
C ASN A 48 -1.74 1.72 21.06
N ASP A 49 -0.78 1.15 21.79
CA ASP A 49 0.37 0.41 21.25
C ASP A 49 -0.05 -0.72 20.29
N GLU A 50 -1.24 -1.29 20.49
CA GLU A 50 -1.83 -2.28 19.59
C GLU A 50 -2.15 -1.71 18.22
N LEU A 51 -2.71 -0.48 18.19
CA LEU A 51 -3.00 0.23 16.94
C LEU A 51 -1.70 0.61 16.22
N LEU A 52 -0.68 1.06 16.97
CA LEU A 52 0.63 1.38 16.39
C LEU A 52 1.31 0.14 15.80
N SER A 53 1.21 -1.00 16.49
CA SER A 53 1.69 -2.29 16.00
C SER A 53 0.96 -2.75 14.74
N ALA A 54 -0.37 -2.61 14.70
CA ALA A 54 -1.18 -2.94 13.52
C ALA A 54 -0.80 -2.07 12.30
N VAL A 55 -0.63 -0.75 12.51
CA VAL A 55 -0.19 0.18 11.45
C VAL A 55 1.23 -0.15 10.99
N GLY A 56 2.13 -0.51 11.91
CA GLY A 56 3.50 -0.94 11.58
C GLY A 56 3.53 -2.19 10.70
N LYS A 57 2.72 -3.21 11.04
CA LYS A 57 2.57 -4.43 10.22
C LYS A 57 2.05 -4.12 8.82
N LEU A 58 0.99 -3.29 8.74
CA LEU A 58 0.40 -2.88 7.47
C LEU A 58 1.41 -2.13 6.59
N THR A 59 2.20 -1.24 7.17
CA THR A 59 3.25 -0.49 6.46
C THR A 59 4.32 -1.42 5.87
N ALA A 60 4.72 -2.46 6.61
CA ALA A 60 5.68 -3.45 6.14
C ALA A 60 5.14 -4.31 4.97
N GLU A 61 3.86 -4.69 5.01
CA GLU A 61 3.20 -5.39 3.90
C GLU A 61 3.18 -4.53 2.63
N TYR A 62 2.80 -3.25 2.74
CA TYR A 62 2.81 -2.34 1.61
C TYR A 62 4.22 -2.12 1.04
N GLY A 63 5.26 -2.07 1.88
CA GLY A 63 6.64 -2.02 1.42
C GLY A 63 7.04 -3.24 0.58
N ARG A 64 6.63 -4.45 1.00
CA ARG A 64 6.85 -5.69 0.23
C ARG A 64 6.12 -5.68 -1.11
N ILE A 65 4.85 -5.26 -1.12
CA ILE A 65 4.07 -5.13 -2.36
C ILE A 65 4.74 -4.15 -3.32
N GLY A 66 5.16 -2.97 -2.84
CA GLY A 66 5.88 -1.98 -3.64
C GLY A 66 7.19 -2.52 -4.22
N GLY A 67 7.96 -3.27 -3.42
CA GLY A 67 9.19 -3.93 -3.89
C GLY A 67 8.94 -4.93 -5.02
N ASN A 68 7.91 -5.77 -4.90
CA ASN A 68 7.51 -6.71 -5.95
C ASN A 68 7.06 -5.99 -7.23
N LEU A 69 6.26 -4.93 -7.09
CA LEU A 69 5.85 -4.11 -8.24
C LEU A 69 7.05 -3.47 -8.95
N ASN A 70 8.05 -3.00 -8.19
CA ASN A 70 9.27 -2.43 -8.76
C ASN A 70 10.11 -3.49 -9.50
N GLN A 71 10.17 -4.73 -8.99
CA GLN A 71 10.80 -5.85 -9.69
C GLN A 71 10.06 -6.18 -10.98
N ILE A 72 8.72 -6.23 -10.96
CA ILE A 72 7.90 -6.44 -12.16
C ILE A 72 8.16 -5.33 -13.18
N ALA A 73 8.18 -4.07 -12.75
CA ALA A 73 8.47 -2.93 -13.62
C ALA A 73 9.87 -3.03 -14.25
N ARG A 74 10.90 -3.40 -13.47
CA ARG A 74 12.24 -3.67 -13.99
C ARG A 74 12.24 -4.80 -15.01
N TYR A 75 11.61 -5.92 -14.69
CA TYR A 75 11.52 -7.06 -15.60
C TYR A 75 10.83 -6.66 -16.91
N LEU A 76 9.73 -5.93 -16.86
CA LEU A 76 9.05 -5.44 -18.07
C LEU A 76 9.91 -4.45 -18.87
N ASN A 77 10.63 -3.55 -18.20
CA ASN A 77 11.54 -2.61 -18.85
C ASN A 77 12.76 -3.31 -19.48
N GLU A 78 13.32 -4.31 -18.82
CA GLU A 78 14.49 -5.07 -19.27
C GLU A 78 14.11 -6.06 -20.40
N TYR A 79 12.94 -6.70 -20.35
CA TYR A 79 12.48 -7.67 -21.36
C TYR A 79 11.84 -7.05 -22.62
N GLY A 80 11.48 -5.76 -22.60
CA GLY A 80 11.10 -5.03 -23.82
C GLY A 80 12.25 -4.87 -24.84
N VAL A 81 13.51 -4.99 -24.40
CA VAL A 81 14.70 -4.74 -25.22
C VAL A 81 15.17 -5.97 -26.03
N PRO A 82 15.33 -7.18 -25.46
CA PRO A 82 15.79 -8.34 -26.22
C PRO A 82 14.79 -8.80 -27.29
N TYR A 83 13.48 -8.66 -27.06
CA TYR A 83 12.46 -9.07 -28.04
C TYR A 83 12.44 -8.19 -29.30
N ASN A 84 12.70 -6.89 -29.17
CA ASN A 84 12.73 -5.99 -30.32
C ASN A 84 13.96 -6.23 -31.20
N ALA A 85 15.14 -6.43 -30.59
CA ALA A 85 16.37 -6.74 -31.33
C ALA A 85 16.30 -8.13 -31.99
N LEU A 86 15.91 -9.16 -31.22
CA LEU A 86 15.76 -10.53 -31.74
C LEU A 86 14.66 -10.62 -32.80
N SER A 87 13.55 -9.89 -32.65
CA SER A 87 12.52 -9.83 -33.70
C SER A 87 13.04 -9.20 -35.00
N GLY A 88 13.92 -8.20 -34.90
CA GLY A 88 14.61 -7.61 -36.05
C GLY A 88 15.50 -8.62 -36.77
N GLU A 89 16.35 -9.32 -36.02
CA GLU A 89 17.25 -10.36 -36.55
C GLU A 89 16.47 -11.53 -37.18
N VAL A 90 15.41 -12.01 -36.53
CA VAL A 90 14.55 -13.08 -37.06
C VAL A 90 13.84 -12.64 -38.34
N ARG A 91 13.34 -11.40 -38.41
CA ARG A 91 12.73 -10.86 -39.64
C ARG A 91 13.74 -10.73 -40.78
N ALA A 92 14.96 -10.30 -40.49
CA ALA A 92 16.04 -10.22 -41.48
C ALA A 92 16.39 -11.61 -42.04
N ALA A 93 16.58 -12.60 -41.16
CA ALA A 93 16.86 -13.98 -41.57
C ALA A 93 15.73 -14.60 -42.41
N ILE A 94 14.45 -14.29 -42.10
CA ILE A 94 13.30 -14.73 -42.90
C ILE A 94 13.34 -14.08 -44.29
N ALA A 95 13.72 -12.81 -44.40
CA ALA A 95 13.84 -12.11 -45.69
C ALA A 95 14.97 -12.71 -46.55
N ASP A 96 16.13 -12.99 -45.96
CA ASP A 96 17.26 -13.63 -46.65
C ASP A 96 16.88 -15.03 -47.16
N LEU A 97 16.15 -15.80 -46.36
CA LEU A 97 15.67 -17.13 -46.77
C LEU A 97 14.64 -17.08 -47.90
N ALA A 98 13.77 -16.06 -47.89
CA ALA A 98 12.84 -15.82 -49.00
C ALA A 98 13.59 -15.47 -50.29
N ALA A 99 14.59 -14.58 -50.22
CA ALA A 99 15.43 -14.23 -51.36
C ALA A 99 16.15 -15.46 -51.93
N LEU A 100 16.74 -16.29 -51.06
CA LEU A 100 17.38 -17.54 -51.45
C LEU A 100 16.42 -18.51 -52.14
N LYS A 101 15.18 -18.64 -51.62
CA LYS A 101 14.14 -19.46 -52.26
C LYS A 101 13.86 -18.99 -53.69
N TYR A 102 13.76 -17.69 -53.93
CA TYR A 102 13.53 -17.16 -55.27
C TYR A 102 14.74 -17.36 -56.20
N GLU A 103 15.95 -17.15 -55.70
CA GLU A 103 17.17 -17.42 -56.47
C GLU A 103 17.25 -18.89 -56.90
N ILE A 104 16.92 -19.81 -55.99
CA ILE A 104 16.87 -21.25 -56.30
C ILE A 104 15.79 -21.53 -57.35
N LEU A 105 14.58 -20.97 -57.20
CA LEU A 105 13.51 -21.17 -58.17
C LEU A 105 13.87 -20.64 -59.56
N GLN A 106 14.54 -19.49 -59.65
CA GLN A 106 15.06 -18.96 -60.92
C GLN A 106 16.09 -19.90 -61.54
N LYS A 107 17.12 -20.31 -60.79
CA LYS A 107 18.16 -21.21 -61.30
C LYS A 107 17.61 -22.56 -61.74
N VAL A 108 16.64 -23.10 -61.01
CA VAL A 108 15.94 -24.34 -61.39
C VAL A 108 15.08 -24.12 -62.63
N GLY A 109 14.38 -22.99 -62.75
CA GLY A 109 13.60 -22.62 -63.92
C GLY A 109 14.46 -22.47 -65.18
N ASP A 110 15.64 -21.86 -65.06
CA ASP A 110 16.63 -21.73 -66.13
C ASP A 110 17.19 -23.09 -66.56
N ALA A 111 17.45 -23.99 -65.60
CA ALA A 111 17.96 -25.33 -65.87
C ALA A 111 16.92 -26.28 -66.48
N VAL A 112 15.64 -26.11 -66.16
CA VAL A 112 14.53 -26.98 -66.61
C VAL A 112 13.78 -26.39 -67.83
N GLY A 113 14.08 -25.14 -68.22
CA GLY A 113 13.63 -24.55 -69.48
C GLY A 113 12.22 -23.94 -69.45
N ASN A 114 11.75 -23.45 -68.30
CA ASN A 114 10.40 -22.86 -68.18
C ASN A 114 10.42 -21.54 -67.38
N THR A 115 10.86 -20.47 -68.04
CA THR A 115 11.05 -19.13 -67.47
C THR A 115 9.74 -18.36 -67.20
N GLN A 116 8.58 -18.89 -67.59
CA GLN A 116 7.27 -18.20 -67.46
C GLN A 116 6.45 -18.53 -66.20
N ALA A 117 6.91 -19.39 -65.29
CA ALA A 117 6.10 -19.83 -64.15
C ALA A 117 6.30 -19.05 -62.83
N TYR A 118 7.16 -18.04 -62.78
CA TYR A 118 7.61 -17.43 -61.51
C TYR A 118 7.60 -15.90 -61.49
N GLN A 119 6.71 -15.24 -62.24
CA GLN A 119 6.50 -13.80 -62.12
C GLN A 119 5.34 -13.50 -61.16
N LEU A 120 5.71 -12.85 -60.06
CA LEU A 120 4.94 -12.24 -58.96
C LEU A 120 3.58 -12.87 -58.58
#